data_AF-A0A3N2GWM6-F1
#
_entry.id   AF-A0A3N2GWM6-F1
#
_cell.length_a   1.000
_cell.length_b   1.000
_cell.length_c   1.000
_cell.angle_alpha   90.00
_cell.angle_beta   90.00
_cell.angle_gamma   90.00
#
_symmetry.space_group_name_H-M   'P 1'
#
loop_
_entity.id
_entity.type
_entity.pdbx_description
1 polymer ?
#
loop_
_entity_poly.entity_id
_entity_poly.type
_entity_poly.pdbx_seq_one_letter_code
_entity_poly.pdbx_strand_id
1 'polypeptide(L)'
;MRRLLVTVATALVALVVTATPALAHNVLVSSDPAKDAVLATGPSKITLTFDAPVQGGNVNQVSVTGPGGTQWAEGDVQISSNVVTVGVRPLGPAGQYTVGFRILSADGHPVTGEVPFTLTTAGNGTPATASAATGADTAAPAAQSGGGVPVWVWILGAVVLLAIGLTLALRMGREKA
;
A
#
# COMPACT_ATOMS: atom_id res chain seq x y z
N MET A 1 41.17 20.18 -12.93
CA MET A 1 40.10 19.44 -13.66
C MET A 1 40.01 17.98 -13.22
N ARG A 2 41.09 17.19 -13.24
CA ARG A 2 41.09 15.76 -12.83
C ARG A 2 40.57 15.50 -11.40
N ARG A 3 40.94 16.34 -10.43
CA ARG A 3 40.44 16.23 -9.04
C ARG A 3 38.94 16.50 -8.93
N LEU A 4 38.43 17.52 -9.63
CA LEU A 4 37.00 17.83 -9.69
C LEU A 4 36.18 16.68 -10.28
N LEU A 5 36.65 16.06 -11.36
CA LEU A 5 35.97 14.91 -11.99
C LEU A 5 35.89 13.69 -11.04
N VAL A 6 36.96 13.40 -10.30
CA VAL A 6 36.97 12.29 -9.32
C VAL A 6 36.03 12.56 -8.16
N THR A 7 35.98 13.80 -7.65
CA THR A 7 35.05 14.18 -6.58
C THR A 7 33.60 14.07 -7.02
N VAL A 8 33.26 14.54 -8.23
CA VAL A 8 31.90 14.44 -8.78
C VAL A 8 31.49 12.98 -9.01
N ALA A 9 32.39 12.15 -9.56
CA ALA A 9 32.11 10.73 -9.76
C ALA A 9 31.88 9.99 -8.43
N THR A 10 32.69 10.28 -7.42
CA THR A 10 32.56 9.67 -6.08
C THR A 10 31.25 10.10 -5.40
N ALA A 11 30.87 11.37 -5.53
CA ALA A 11 29.61 11.88 -5.00
C ALA A 11 28.39 11.25 -5.70
N LEU A 12 28.44 11.05 -7.01
CA LEU A 12 27.37 10.37 -7.76
C LEU A 12 27.23 8.90 -7.36
N VAL A 13 28.34 8.18 -7.18
CA VAL A 13 28.32 6.79 -6.70
C VAL A 13 27.73 6.72 -5.30
N ALA A 14 28.15 7.60 -4.41
CA ALA A 14 27.60 7.68 -3.05
C ALA A 14 26.08 7.92 -3.08
N LEU A 15 25.61 8.85 -3.92
CA LEU A 15 24.19 9.18 -4.05
C LEU A 15 23.35 7.97 -4.50
N VAL A 16 23.83 7.22 -5.50
CA VAL A 16 23.13 6.03 -6.03
C VAL A 16 23.13 4.89 -5.02
N VAL A 17 24.24 4.66 -4.31
CA VAL A 17 24.33 3.60 -3.29
C VAL A 17 23.43 3.88 -2.08
N THR A 18 23.17 5.15 -1.78
CA THR A 18 22.28 5.55 -0.69
C THR A 18 20.81 5.74 -1.10
N ALA A 19 20.47 5.54 -2.38
CA ALA A 19 19.09 5.73 -2.84
C ALA A 19 18.19 4.60 -2.30
N THR A 20 17.28 4.96 -1.39
CA THR A 20 16.24 4.05 -0.91
C THR A 20 15.08 3.99 -1.92
N PRO A 21 14.39 2.84 -2.07
CA PRO A 21 13.15 2.78 -2.84
C PRO A 21 12.16 3.83 -2.34
N ALA A 22 11.54 4.57 -3.25
CA ALA A 22 10.40 5.40 -2.89
C ALA A 22 9.22 4.48 -2.55
N LEU A 23 8.77 4.47 -1.29
CA LEU A 23 7.55 3.79 -0.87
C LEU A 23 6.36 4.60 -1.41
N ALA A 24 5.88 4.23 -2.59
CA ALA A 24 4.78 4.91 -3.26
C ALA A 24 3.40 4.32 -2.92
N HIS A 25 3.36 3.18 -2.23
CA HIS A 25 2.13 2.49 -1.86
C HIS A 25 1.64 2.95 -0.50
N ASN A 26 0.34 3.24 -0.39
CA ASN A 26 -0.33 3.44 0.89
C ASN A 26 -0.14 2.24 1.84
N VAL A 27 0.22 2.52 3.09
CA VAL A 27 0.26 1.56 4.19
C VAL A 27 -0.80 1.96 5.22
N LEU A 28 -1.55 0.97 5.73
CA LEU A 28 -2.51 1.20 6.80
C LEU A 28 -1.76 1.55 8.10
N VAL A 29 -2.00 2.74 8.63
CA VAL A 29 -1.38 3.26 9.87
C VAL A 29 -2.25 2.95 11.09
N SER A 30 -3.56 3.12 10.97
CA SER A 30 -4.50 2.83 12.05
C SER A 30 -5.89 2.50 11.54
N SER A 31 -6.66 1.81 12.37
CA SER A 31 -8.07 1.50 12.13
C SER A 31 -8.91 1.77 13.37
N ASP A 32 -10.18 2.10 13.16
CA ASP A 32 -11.23 2.10 14.16
C ASP A 32 -12.41 1.27 13.63
N PRO A 33 -12.71 0.10 14.23
CA PRO A 33 -12.04 -0.50 15.38
C PRO A 33 -10.56 -0.84 15.13
N ALA A 34 -9.76 -0.78 16.21
CA ALA A 34 -8.37 -1.21 16.15
C ALA A 34 -8.27 -2.71 15.82
N LYS A 35 -7.18 -3.12 15.19
CA LYS A 35 -6.89 -4.54 14.96
C LYS A 35 -6.95 -5.31 16.28
N ASP A 36 -7.67 -6.43 16.25
CA ASP A 36 -7.93 -7.34 17.37
C ASP A 36 -8.70 -6.69 18.54
N ALA A 37 -9.37 -5.56 18.31
CA ALA A 37 -10.22 -4.92 19.31
C ALA A 37 -11.35 -5.86 19.76
N VAL A 38 -11.71 -5.76 21.04
CA VAL A 38 -12.82 -6.50 21.65
C VAL A 38 -13.89 -5.50 22.06
N LEU A 39 -15.07 -5.62 21.46
CA LEU A 39 -16.16 -4.64 21.58
C LEU A 39 -17.39 -5.29 22.21
N ALA A 40 -18.01 -4.59 23.17
CA ALA A 40 -19.32 -4.97 23.68
C ALA A 40 -20.46 -4.54 22.74
N THR A 41 -20.24 -3.50 21.94
CA THR A 41 -21.23 -2.94 21.02
C THR A 41 -20.57 -2.74 19.65
N GLY A 42 -21.28 -3.10 18.58
CA GLY A 42 -20.79 -2.92 17.21
C GLY A 42 -20.59 -1.43 16.87
N PRO A 43 -19.56 -1.09 16.07
CA PRO A 43 -19.35 0.28 15.62
C PRO A 43 -20.43 0.69 14.60
N SER A 44 -20.72 1.98 14.50
CA SER A 44 -21.62 2.51 13.46
C SER A 44 -20.91 2.80 12.13
N LYS A 45 -19.57 2.80 12.14
CA LYS A 45 -18.72 3.00 10.95
C LYS A 45 -17.37 2.34 11.15
N ILE A 46 -16.70 2.04 10.05
CA ILE A 46 -15.27 1.75 10.04
C ILE A 46 -14.52 3.00 9.61
N THR A 47 -13.37 3.25 10.24
CA THR A 47 -12.39 4.25 9.80
C THR A 47 -11.04 3.59 9.59
N LEU A 48 -10.43 3.79 8.42
CA LEU A 48 -9.09 3.34 8.08
C LEU A 48 -8.23 4.57 7.75
N THR A 49 -7.06 4.67 8.37
CA THR A 49 -6.13 5.78 8.14
C THR A 49 -4.85 5.22 7.54
N PHE A 50 -4.44 5.80 6.42
CA PHE A 50 -3.23 5.45 5.70
C PHE A 50 -2.15 6.51 5.91
N ASP A 51 -0.91 6.19 5.56
CA ASP A 51 0.25 7.09 5.63
C ASP A 51 0.26 8.16 4.53
N ALA A 52 -0.42 7.91 3.41
CA ALA A 52 -0.55 8.81 2.27
C ALA A 52 -2.02 9.03 1.87
N PRO A 53 -2.34 10.06 1.06
CA PRO A 53 -3.67 10.22 0.49
C PRO A 53 -4.10 9.01 -0.35
N VAL A 54 -5.39 8.68 -0.29
CA VAL A 54 -6.02 7.62 -1.11
C VAL A 54 -6.69 8.26 -2.32
N GLN A 55 -6.58 7.64 -3.49
CA GLN A 55 -7.28 8.14 -4.68
C GLN A 55 -8.80 8.00 -4.52
N GLY A 56 -9.51 9.09 -4.85
CA GLY A 56 -10.96 9.12 -4.83
C GLY A 56 -11.61 8.30 -5.97
N GLY A 57 -12.95 8.34 -6.00
CA GLY A 57 -13.76 7.64 -7.01
C GLY A 57 -14.28 6.28 -6.56
N ASN A 58 -15.17 5.71 -7.37
CA ASN A 58 -15.99 4.54 -7.03
C ASN A 58 -15.26 3.19 -7.26
N VAL A 59 -13.94 3.17 -7.07
CA VAL A 59 -13.08 1.99 -7.28
C VAL A 59 -12.62 1.35 -5.96
N ASN A 60 -12.77 2.08 -4.86
CA ASN A 60 -12.38 1.65 -3.52
C ASN A 60 -13.50 0.82 -2.89
N GLN A 61 -13.14 -0.22 -2.16
CA GLN A 61 -14.07 -1.15 -1.55
C GLN A 61 -13.69 -1.39 -0.08
N VAL A 62 -14.69 -1.40 0.79
CA VAL A 62 -14.54 -1.82 2.19
C VAL A 62 -15.68 -2.79 2.51
N SER A 63 -15.32 -3.93 3.07
CA SER A 63 -16.25 -4.95 3.54
C SER A 63 -16.19 -5.09 5.06
N VAL A 64 -17.30 -5.52 5.66
CA VAL A 64 -17.33 -5.93 7.07
C VAL A 64 -18.01 -7.28 7.11
N THR A 65 -17.23 -8.34 7.24
CA THR A 65 -17.71 -9.72 7.20
C THR A 65 -17.77 -10.28 8.62
N GLY A 66 -18.96 -10.73 9.03
CA GLY A 66 -19.20 -11.31 10.35
C GLY A 66 -19.30 -12.83 10.33
N PRO A 67 -19.73 -13.43 11.46
CA PRO A 67 -19.95 -14.87 11.56
C PRO A 67 -20.88 -15.40 10.46
N GLY A 68 -20.54 -16.57 9.91
CA GLY A 68 -21.27 -17.19 8.79
C GLY A 68 -21.06 -16.52 7.43
N GLY A 69 -20.04 -15.66 7.27
CA GLY A 69 -19.75 -14.98 6.00
C GLY A 69 -20.73 -13.87 5.64
N THR A 70 -21.47 -13.37 6.63
CA THR A 70 -22.49 -12.35 6.45
C THR A 70 -21.88 -10.96 6.30
N GLN A 71 -22.47 -10.11 5.45
CA GLN A 71 -21.93 -8.77 5.15
C GLN A 71 -22.65 -7.68 5.96
N TRP A 72 -21.91 -6.74 6.52
CA TRP A 72 -22.41 -5.72 7.46
C TRP A 72 -22.05 -4.27 7.10
N ALA A 73 -21.24 -4.06 6.06
CA ALA A 73 -20.99 -2.71 5.55
C ALA A 73 -22.27 -2.08 4.98
N GLU A 74 -22.38 -0.76 5.09
CA GLU A 74 -23.53 0.02 4.64
C GLU A 74 -23.10 1.35 4.00
N GLY A 75 -23.72 1.66 2.86
CA GLY A 75 -23.47 2.87 2.10
C GLY A 75 -22.18 2.83 1.27
N ASP A 76 -21.85 3.98 0.68
CA ASP A 76 -20.66 4.14 -0.16
C ASP A 76 -19.41 4.44 0.67
N VAL A 77 -18.26 3.99 0.16
CA VAL A 77 -16.95 4.33 0.73
C VAL A 77 -16.71 5.84 0.58
N GLN A 78 -16.44 6.51 1.70
CA GLN A 78 -16.10 7.94 1.73
C GLN A 78 -14.60 8.12 1.97
N ILE A 79 -13.98 9.01 1.20
CA ILE A 79 -12.55 9.27 1.24
C ILE A 79 -12.31 10.73 1.55
N SER A 80 -11.48 10.97 2.57
CA SER A 80 -11.00 12.31 2.93
C SER A 80 -9.48 12.25 3.11
N SER A 81 -8.75 12.67 2.08
CA SER A 81 -7.29 12.57 2.01
C SER A 81 -6.82 11.12 2.24
N ASN A 82 -6.17 10.83 3.36
CA ASN A 82 -5.64 9.53 3.76
C ASN A 82 -6.60 8.71 4.63
N VAL A 83 -7.84 9.19 4.80
CA VAL A 83 -8.86 8.54 5.64
C VAL A 83 -9.96 7.95 4.78
N VAL A 84 -10.24 6.67 4.97
CA VAL A 84 -11.31 5.92 4.30
C VAL A 84 -12.35 5.51 5.35
N THR A 85 -13.61 5.75 5.06
CA THR A 85 -14.72 5.40 5.96
C THR A 85 -15.85 4.71 5.23
N VAL A 86 -16.54 3.80 5.93
CA VAL A 86 -17.78 3.18 5.46
C VAL A 86 -18.73 3.01 6.64
N GLY A 87 -20.03 3.14 6.40
CA GLY A 87 -21.04 2.86 7.42
C GLY A 87 -21.09 1.36 7.77
N VAL A 88 -21.58 1.06 8.96
CA VAL A 88 -21.77 -0.32 9.44
C VAL A 88 -23.18 -0.45 9.98
N ARG A 89 -23.91 -1.45 9.48
CA ARG A 89 -25.21 -1.82 10.01
C ARG A 89 -25.06 -2.20 11.50
N PRO A 90 -26.10 -2.05 12.34
CA PRO A 90 -26.09 -2.68 13.65
C PRO A 90 -25.65 -4.14 13.50
N LEU A 91 -24.71 -4.59 14.33
CA LEU A 91 -24.20 -5.97 14.23
C LEU A 91 -25.17 -6.96 14.86
N GLY A 92 -25.08 -8.23 14.44
CA GLY A 92 -25.92 -9.33 14.93
C GLY A 92 -25.12 -10.28 15.82
N PRO A 93 -24.69 -11.46 15.33
CA PRO A 93 -24.06 -12.47 16.19
C PRO A 93 -22.79 -11.98 16.90
N ALA A 94 -22.62 -12.38 18.16
CA ALA A 94 -21.30 -12.29 18.80
C ALA A 94 -20.29 -13.18 18.05
N GLY A 95 -19.04 -12.76 18.03
CA GLY A 95 -17.96 -13.48 17.36
C GLY A 95 -16.99 -12.55 16.63
N GLN A 96 -16.17 -13.16 15.77
CA GLN A 96 -15.18 -12.44 14.99
C GLN A 96 -15.81 -11.78 13.76
N TYR A 97 -15.42 -10.53 13.55
CA TYR A 97 -15.70 -9.75 12.36
C TYR A 97 -14.38 -9.35 11.71
N THR A 98 -14.37 -9.27 10.38
CA THR A 98 -13.22 -8.85 9.60
C THR A 98 -13.61 -7.67 8.73
N VAL A 99 -12.89 -6.56 8.89
CA VAL A 99 -12.92 -5.46 7.93
C VAL A 99 -11.95 -5.79 6.80
N GLY A 100 -12.45 -6.04 5.60
CA GLY A 100 -11.62 -6.13 4.39
C GLY A 100 -11.57 -4.79 3.68
N PHE A 101 -10.45 -4.44 3.07
CA PHE A 101 -10.38 -3.26 2.21
C PHE A 101 -9.56 -3.52 0.94
N ARG A 102 -9.94 -2.80 -0.11
CA ARG A 102 -9.18 -2.61 -1.34
C ARG A 102 -9.24 -1.13 -1.70
N ILE A 103 -8.10 -0.45 -1.64
CA ILE A 103 -8.01 0.98 -1.92
C ILE A 103 -7.05 1.25 -3.07
N LEU A 104 -7.26 2.33 -3.81
CA LEU A 104 -6.37 2.79 -4.86
C LEU A 104 -5.39 3.80 -4.29
N SER A 105 -4.12 3.40 -4.23
CA SER A 105 -3.03 4.25 -3.74
C SER A 105 -2.78 5.44 -4.66
N ALA A 106 -2.16 6.50 -4.14
CA ALA A 106 -1.81 7.70 -4.91
C ALA A 106 -0.96 7.39 -6.16
N ASP A 107 -0.17 6.32 -6.13
CA ASP A 107 0.67 5.83 -7.23
C ASP A 107 -0.06 4.96 -8.26
N GLY A 108 -1.36 4.72 -8.07
CA GLY A 108 -2.22 3.98 -9.00
C GLY A 108 -2.26 2.47 -8.79
N HIS A 109 -1.60 1.94 -7.75
CA HIS A 109 -1.70 0.51 -7.43
C HIS A 109 -2.82 0.22 -6.41
N PRO A 110 -3.54 -0.91 -6.56
CA PRO A 110 -4.47 -1.35 -5.55
C PRO A 110 -3.71 -1.91 -4.33
N VAL A 111 -4.11 -1.47 -3.14
CA VAL A 111 -3.65 -2.00 -1.85
C VAL A 111 -4.80 -2.71 -1.17
N THR A 112 -4.57 -3.93 -0.70
CA THR A 112 -5.56 -4.74 0.03
C THR A 112 -5.08 -5.05 1.45
N GLY A 113 -6.03 -5.28 2.35
CA GLY A 113 -5.73 -5.74 3.70
C GLY A 113 -6.97 -6.08 4.50
N GLU A 114 -6.73 -6.59 5.70
CA GLU A 114 -7.77 -7.04 6.62
C GLU A 114 -7.50 -6.57 8.04
N VAL A 115 -8.56 -6.17 8.76
CA VAL A 115 -8.52 -5.77 10.16
C VAL A 115 -9.59 -6.58 10.91
N PRO A 116 -9.20 -7.63 11.67
CA PRO A 116 -10.13 -8.36 12.51
C PRO A 116 -10.49 -7.58 13.78
N PHE A 117 -11.72 -7.75 14.27
CA PHE A 117 -12.17 -7.36 15.61
C PHE A 117 -13.19 -8.39 16.14
N THR A 118 -13.47 -8.36 17.43
CA THR A 118 -14.38 -9.31 18.09
C THR A 118 -15.52 -8.57 18.75
N LEU A 119 -16.75 -8.99 18.48
CA LEU A 119 -17.94 -8.55 19.20
C LEU A 119 -18.27 -9.58 20.30
N THR A 120 -18.33 -9.15 21.56
CA THR A 120 -18.57 -10.06 22.70
C THR A 120 -20.04 -10.28 23.00
N THR A 121 -20.90 -9.35 22.59
CA THR A 121 -22.33 -9.38 22.90
C THR A 121 -23.12 -9.41 21.60
N ALA A 122 -24.02 -10.38 21.47
CA ALA A 122 -24.88 -10.44 20.29
C ALA A 122 -25.80 -9.20 20.26
N GLY A 123 -25.78 -8.51 19.12
CA GLY A 123 -26.76 -7.50 18.77
C GLY A 123 -27.96 -8.07 18.03
N ASN A 124 -28.82 -7.18 17.57
CA ASN A 124 -30.10 -7.47 16.92
C ASN A 124 -30.14 -7.00 15.46
N GLY A 125 -28.98 -6.73 14.86
CA GLY A 125 -28.88 -6.27 13.50
C GLY A 125 -29.11 -7.37 12.45
N THR A 126 -29.39 -6.93 11.23
CA THR A 126 -29.61 -7.80 10.07
C THR A 126 -28.49 -7.56 9.04
N PRO A 127 -27.84 -8.61 8.52
CA PRO A 127 -26.81 -8.45 7.50
C PRO A 127 -27.39 -7.98 6.17
N ALA A 128 -26.53 -7.41 5.32
CA ALA A 128 -26.88 -7.06 3.95
C ALA A 128 -27.24 -8.31 3.14
N THR A 129 -28.23 -8.18 2.25
CA THR A 129 -28.59 -9.25 1.30
C THR A 129 -27.56 -9.32 0.17
N ALA A 130 -27.37 -10.51 -0.42
CA ALA A 130 -26.37 -10.75 -1.46
C ALA A 130 -26.49 -9.82 -2.69
N SER A 131 -27.68 -9.30 -3.00
CA SER A 131 -27.88 -8.34 -4.08
C SER A 131 -27.36 -6.93 -3.75
N ALA A 132 -27.04 -6.64 -2.49
CA ALA A 132 -26.42 -5.40 -2.03
C ALA A 132 -24.91 -5.58 -1.73
N ALA A 133 -24.36 -6.79 -1.91
CA ALA A 133 -22.95 -7.11 -1.68
C ALA A 133 -22.09 -7.02 -2.98
N THR A 134 -22.49 -6.16 -3.91
CA THR A 134 -21.80 -5.90 -5.17
C THR A 134 -20.47 -5.17 -4.89
N GLY A 135 -19.46 -5.95 -4.51
CA GLY A 135 -18.13 -5.47 -4.18
C GLY A 135 -17.17 -6.59 -3.75
N ALA A 136 -17.67 -7.74 -3.33
CA ALA A 136 -16.83 -8.89 -3.01
C ALA A 136 -16.78 -9.88 -4.17
N ASP A 137 -16.15 -9.49 -5.29
CA ASP A 137 -15.73 -10.48 -6.27
C ASP A 137 -14.25 -10.81 -6.03
N THR A 138 -14.05 -12.09 -5.72
CA THR A 138 -12.80 -12.78 -5.44
C THR A 138 -11.63 -12.22 -6.26
N ALA A 139 -10.75 -11.46 -5.61
CA ALA A 139 -9.48 -11.08 -6.20
C ALA A 139 -8.62 -12.35 -6.35
N ALA A 140 -8.56 -12.89 -7.56
CA ALA A 140 -7.51 -13.83 -7.93
C ALA A 140 -6.14 -13.21 -7.58
N PRO A 141 -5.16 -14.00 -7.08
CA PRO A 141 -3.84 -13.46 -6.82
C PRO A 141 -3.28 -12.97 -8.16
N ALA A 142 -3.17 -11.65 -8.31
CA ALA A 142 -2.39 -11.08 -9.39
C ALA A 142 -0.96 -11.55 -9.14
N ALA A 143 -0.53 -12.56 -9.90
CA ALA A 143 0.85 -12.97 -9.94
C ALA A 143 1.66 -11.72 -10.29
N GLN A 144 2.39 -11.20 -9.32
CA GLN A 144 3.36 -10.13 -9.51
C GLN A 144 4.41 -10.69 -10.46
N SER A 145 4.20 -10.44 -11.76
CA SER A 145 5.20 -10.69 -12.77
C SER A 145 6.24 -9.60 -12.60
N GLY A 146 7.16 -9.84 -11.65
CA GLY A 146 8.38 -9.08 -11.47
C GLY A 146 9.30 -9.29 -12.67
N GLY A 147 8.90 -8.78 -13.83
CA GLY A 147 9.68 -8.73 -15.07
C GLY A 147 10.55 -7.48 -15.10
N GLY A 148 11.17 -7.11 -13.98
CA GLY A 148 12.17 -6.07 -13.92
C GLY A 148 13.52 -6.65 -14.34
N VAL A 149 14.27 -5.90 -15.15
CA VAL A 149 15.68 -6.24 -15.40
C VAL A 149 16.38 -6.32 -14.04
N PRO A 150 17.02 -7.46 -13.70
CA PRO A 150 17.67 -7.63 -12.40
C PRO A 150 18.62 -6.47 -12.10
N VAL A 151 18.62 -5.99 -10.87
CA VAL A 151 19.43 -4.83 -10.43
C VAL A 151 20.92 -4.99 -10.79
N TRP A 152 21.44 -6.21 -10.84
CA TRP A 152 22.84 -6.47 -11.21
C TRP A 152 23.20 -6.00 -12.63
N VAL A 153 22.25 -5.99 -13.57
CA VAL A 153 22.48 -5.51 -14.95
C VAL A 153 22.76 -4.01 -14.94
N TRP A 154 22.00 -3.25 -14.16
CA TRP A 154 22.19 -1.81 -14.00
C TRP A 154 23.49 -1.48 -13.24
N ILE A 155 23.83 -2.26 -12.20
CA ILE A 155 25.11 -2.14 -11.50
C ILE A 155 26.28 -2.36 -12.46
N LEU A 156 26.21 -3.40 -13.29
CA LEU A 156 27.25 -3.73 -14.26
C LEU A 156 27.43 -2.60 -15.29
N GLY A 157 26.30 -2.05 -15.81
CA GLY A 157 26.32 -0.89 -16.70
C GLY A 157 26.96 0.35 -16.08
N ALA A 158 26.63 0.66 -14.81
CA ALA A 158 27.21 1.79 -14.08
C ALA A 158 28.72 1.64 -13.87
N VAL A 159 29.20 0.44 -13.53
CA VAL A 159 30.63 0.14 -13.34
C VAL A 159 31.40 0.31 -14.66
N VAL A 160 30.85 -0.17 -15.78
CA VAL A 160 31.47 -0.01 -17.10
C VAL A 160 31.59 1.46 -17.48
N LEU A 161 30.52 2.26 -17.29
CA LEU A 161 30.56 3.70 -17.57
C LEU A 161 31.57 4.44 -16.71
N LEU A 162 31.69 4.08 -15.42
CA LEU A 162 32.70 4.65 -14.52
C LEU A 162 34.13 4.29 -14.96
N ALA A 163 34.37 3.04 -15.34
CA ALA A 163 35.67 2.59 -15.83
C ALA A 163 36.07 3.31 -17.13
N ILE A 164 35.12 3.51 -18.06
CA ILE A 164 35.33 4.27 -19.29
C ILE A 164 35.62 5.75 -18.97
N GLY A 165 34.82 6.38 -18.12
CA GLY A 165 35.04 7.77 -17.69
C GLY A 165 36.40 7.97 -17.04
N LEU A 166 36.81 7.04 -16.17
CA LEU A 166 38.11 7.08 -15.49
C LEU A 166 39.27 6.90 -16.48
N THR A 167 39.18 5.94 -17.40
CA THR A 167 40.23 5.68 -18.39
C THR A 167 40.40 6.84 -19.38
N LEU A 168 39.31 7.45 -19.85
CA LEU A 168 39.36 8.64 -20.70
C LEU A 168 39.96 9.85 -19.96
N ALA A 169 39.56 10.08 -18.71
CA ALA A 169 40.14 11.16 -17.89
C ALA A 169 41.64 10.97 -17.61
N LEU A 170 42.09 9.71 -17.45
CA LEU A 170 43.50 9.37 -17.29
C LEU A 170 44.31 9.52 -18.59
N ARG A 171 43.71 9.23 -19.75
CA ARG A 171 44.36 9.42 -21.06
C ARG A 171 44.48 10.90 -21.45
N MET A 172 43.40 11.67 -21.34
CA MET A 172 43.41 13.11 -21.66
C MET A 172 44.32 13.91 -20.71
N GLY A 173 44.60 13.40 -19.51
CA GLY A 173 45.57 13.98 -18.59
C GLY A 173 47.03 13.70 -18.92
N ARG A 174 47.32 12.72 -19.80
CA ARG A 174 48.70 12.36 -20.22
C ARG A 174 49.16 13.09 -21.49
N GLU A 175 48.24 13.65 -22.26
CA GLU A 175 48.54 14.40 -23.49
C GLU A 175 48.95 15.86 -23.23
N LYS A 176 48.98 16.31 -21.97
CA LYS A 176 49.35 17.68 -21.57
C LYS A 176 50.61 17.76 -20.69
N ALA A 177 51.44 16.72 -20.68
CA ALA A 177 52.72 16.69 -19.96
C ALA A 177 53.88 16.56 -20.94
#